data_AF-A0A2A5VH49-F1
#
_entry.id   AF-A0A2A5VH49-F1
#
_cell.length_a   1.000
_cell.length_b   1.000
_cell.length_c   1.000
_cell.angle_alpha   90.00
_cell.angle_beta   90.00
_cell.angle_gamma   90.00
#
_symmetry.space_group_name_H-M   'P 1'
#
loop_
_entity.id
_entity.type
_entity.pdbx_description
1 polymer ?
#
loop_
_entity_poly.entity_id
_entity_poly.type
_entity_poly.pdbx_seq_one_letter_code
_entity_poly.pdbx_strand_id
1 'polypeptide(L)'
;MMEGNMSNPGSQMPNESNSATSMIVGTTALVLVLPVVVISLMELQWQIDMGAEFKWIIYSIIFSVTIISILAISGAHITGFLPTALKIPSGVYLMALSGLNLLVRLNDFNDIQPYYSTSWFEFMQQPWVHEPLELSFLGFLIAALIMKK
;
A
#
# COMPACT_ATOMS: atom_id res chain seq x y z
N MET A 1 40.97 -51.49 -4.25
CA MET A 1 39.52 -51.80 -4.29
C MET A 1 38.80 -50.54 -4.74
N MET A 2 37.95 -50.70 -5.75
CA MET A 2 37.24 -49.63 -6.48
C MET A 2 36.13 -48.98 -5.64
N GLU A 3 35.93 -47.69 -5.92
CA GLU A 3 34.70 -46.88 -5.98
C GLU A 3 33.62 -46.97 -4.90
N GLY A 4 33.18 -45.78 -4.49
CA GLY A 4 31.96 -45.58 -3.71
C GLY A 4 31.63 -44.10 -3.57
N ASN A 5 31.48 -43.41 -4.70
CA ASN A 5 30.91 -42.08 -4.81
C ASN A 5 29.48 -42.10 -4.25
N MET A 6 29.19 -41.32 -3.19
CA MET A 6 27.81 -40.99 -2.82
C MET A 6 27.69 -39.48 -2.61
N SER A 7 27.16 -38.88 -3.66
CA SER A 7 26.64 -37.53 -3.80
C SER A 7 25.88 -37.01 -2.57
N ASN A 8 26.29 -35.85 -2.07
CA ASN A 8 25.38 -34.83 -1.54
C ASN A 8 24.69 -34.15 -2.76
N PRO A 9 23.49 -33.54 -2.71
CA PRO A 9 22.82 -32.96 -1.54
C PRO A 9 21.30 -33.22 -1.47
N GLY A 10 20.70 -32.96 -0.30
CA GLY A 10 19.26 -32.74 -0.19
C GLY A 10 18.86 -31.52 -1.03
N SER A 11 18.54 -31.76 -2.30
CA SER A 11 17.88 -30.81 -3.18
C SER A 11 16.45 -30.60 -2.66
N GLN A 12 16.29 -29.64 -1.73
CA GLN A 12 15.03 -28.94 -1.64
C GLN A 12 14.83 -28.24 -2.99
N MET A 13 14.03 -28.86 -3.87
CA MET A 13 13.53 -28.19 -5.05
C MET A 13 12.95 -26.84 -4.62
N PRO A 14 13.30 -25.72 -5.28
CA PRO A 14 12.61 -24.47 -5.07
C PRO A 14 11.13 -24.72 -5.33
N ASN A 15 10.28 -24.30 -4.40
CA ASN A 15 8.85 -24.49 -4.49
C ASN A 15 8.31 -23.66 -5.68
N GLU A 16 8.36 -24.19 -6.91
CA GLU A 16 7.99 -23.49 -8.14
C GLU A 16 6.57 -22.92 -8.09
N SER A 17 5.65 -23.60 -7.39
CA SER A 17 4.29 -23.13 -7.18
C SER A 17 4.22 -21.83 -6.37
N ASN A 18 5.14 -21.63 -5.42
CA ASN A 18 5.22 -20.38 -4.66
C ASN A 18 5.76 -19.23 -5.54
N SER A 19 6.68 -19.54 -6.46
CA SER A 19 7.26 -18.56 -7.40
C SER A 19 6.25 -18.13 -8.47
N ALA A 20 5.49 -19.06 -9.04
CA ALA A 20 4.44 -18.74 -10.02
C ALA A 20 3.31 -17.92 -9.38
N THR A 21 2.86 -18.33 -8.17
CA THR A 21 1.82 -17.62 -7.43
C THR A 21 2.26 -16.21 -7.05
N SER A 22 3.49 -16.04 -6.53
CA SER A 22 4.01 -14.72 -6.21
C SER A 22 4.15 -13.85 -7.46
N MET A 23 4.60 -14.42 -8.58
CA MET A 23 4.68 -13.70 -9.84
C MET A 23 3.31 -13.21 -10.32
N ILE A 24 2.27 -14.05 -10.25
CA ILE A 24 0.90 -13.66 -10.61
C ILE A 24 0.41 -12.55 -9.68
N VAL A 25 0.44 -12.76 -8.37
CA VAL A 25 -0.07 -11.79 -7.38
C VAL A 25 0.67 -10.45 -7.48
N GLY A 26 2.00 -10.49 -7.54
CA GLY A 26 2.82 -9.29 -7.63
C GLY A 26 2.62 -8.55 -8.96
N THR A 27 2.52 -9.28 -10.08
CA THR A 27 2.25 -8.65 -11.39
C THR A 27 0.84 -8.08 -11.44
N THR A 28 -0.17 -8.74 -10.87
CA THR A 28 -1.52 -8.19 -10.76
C THR A 28 -1.50 -6.88 -9.96
N ALA A 29 -0.81 -6.82 -8.82
CA ALA A 29 -0.68 -5.58 -8.05
C ALA A 29 -0.03 -4.46 -8.88
N LEU A 30 1.02 -4.76 -9.65
CA LEU A 30 1.68 -3.80 -10.54
C LEU A 30 0.76 -3.34 -11.69
N VAL A 31 0.01 -4.26 -12.32
CA VAL A 31 -0.93 -3.92 -13.39
C VAL A 31 -2.06 -3.02 -12.87
N LEU A 32 -2.52 -3.25 -11.65
CA LEU A 32 -3.55 -2.43 -10.99
C LEU A 32 -3.10 -0.99 -10.70
N VAL A 33 -1.79 -0.69 -10.72
CA VAL A 33 -1.31 0.69 -10.57
C VAL A 33 -1.89 1.58 -11.67
N LEU A 34 -1.96 1.11 -12.92
CA LEU A 34 -2.45 1.92 -14.03
C LEU A 34 -3.93 2.36 -13.87
N PRO A 35 -4.90 1.45 -13.68
CA PRO A 35 -6.29 1.87 -13.49
C PRO A 35 -6.46 2.72 -12.24
N VAL A 36 -5.71 2.46 -11.15
CA VAL A 36 -5.78 3.29 -9.94
C VAL A 36 -5.26 4.70 -10.21
N VAL A 37 -4.13 4.85 -10.91
CA VAL A 37 -3.61 6.17 -11.32
C VAL A 37 -4.64 6.93 -12.16
N VAL A 38 -5.27 6.27 -13.13
CA VAL A 38 -6.29 6.90 -13.99
C VAL A 38 -7.48 7.38 -13.15
N ILE A 39 -8.02 6.53 -12.28
CA ILE A 39 -9.15 6.89 -11.41
C ILE A 39 -8.76 8.05 -10.48
N SER A 40 -7.59 7.99 -9.85
CA SER A 40 -7.08 9.05 -8.98
C SER A 40 -6.94 10.39 -9.71
N LEU A 41 -6.48 10.39 -10.96
CA LEU A 41 -6.36 11.61 -11.76
C LEU A 41 -7.74 12.15 -12.17
N MET A 42 -8.69 11.29 -12.52
CA MET A 42 -10.06 11.70 -12.83
C MET A 42 -10.76 12.32 -11.61
N GLU A 43 -10.59 11.70 -10.44
CA GLU A 43 -11.11 12.21 -9.17
C GLU A 43 -10.48 13.56 -8.82
N LEU A 44 -9.17 13.70 -8.97
CA LEU A 44 -8.46 14.95 -8.75
C LEU A 44 -8.96 16.07 -9.69
N GLN A 45 -9.11 15.75 -10.98
CA GLN A 45 -9.64 16.71 -11.96
C GLN A 45 -11.06 17.14 -11.60
N TRP A 46 -11.92 16.19 -11.23
CA TRP A 46 -13.28 16.47 -10.82
C TRP A 46 -13.34 17.39 -9.59
N GLN A 47 -12.50 17.15 -8.58
CA GLN A 47 -12.40 18.02 -7.40
C GLN A 47 -11.96 19.45 -7.77
N ILE A 48 -10.98 19.59 -8.67
CA ILE A 48 -10.53 20.90 -9.17
C ILE A 48 -11.67 21.62 -9.90
N ASP A 49 -12.37 20.92 -10.79
CA ASP A 49 -13.46 21.48 -11.59
C ASP A 49 -14.66 21.92 -10.73
N MET A 50 -14.92 21.20 -9.64
CA MET A 50 -15.96 21.54 -8.66
C MET A 50 -15.52 22.64 -7.68
N GLY A 51 -14.31 23.18 -7.82
CA GLY A 51 -13.80 24.24 -6.95
C GLY A 51 -13.55 23.78 -5.52
N ALA A 52 -13.15 22.51 -5.33
CA ALA A 52 -12.85 21.96 -4.01
C ALA A 52 -11.78 22.80 -3.30
N GLU A 53 -11.93 22.94 -1.97
CA GLU A 53 -10.92 23.64 -1.19
C GLU A 53 -9.57 22.93 -1.28
N PHE A 54 -8.49 23.71 -1.23
CA PHE A 54 -7.13 23.19 -1.34
C PHE A 54 -6.83 22.05 -0.35
N LYS A 55 -7.41 22.12 0.86
CA LYS A 55 -7.31 21.06 1.87
C LYS A 55 -7.79 19.70 1.33
N TRP A 56 -8.97 19.66 0.72
CA TRP A 56 -9.56 18.42 0.18
C TRP A 56 -8.73 17.84 -0.97
N ILE A 57 -8.19 18.72 -1.83
CA ILE A 57 -7.29 18.34 -2.91
C ILE A 57 -6.04 17.63 -2.36
N ILE A 58 -5.41 18.21 -1.34
CA ILE A 58 -4.23 17.61 -0.69
C ILE A 58 -4.59 16.25 -0.07
N TYR A 59 -5.76 16.13 0.54
CA TYR A 59 -6.20 14.89 1.19
C TYR A 59 -6.46 13.78 0.16
N SER A 60 -7.01 14.13 -0.99
CA SER A 60 -7.20 13.22 -2.12
C SER A 60 -5.87 12.75 -2.73
N ILE A 61 -4.91 13.67 -2.87
CA ILE A 61 -3.55 13.34 -3.35
C ILE A 61 -2.85 12.37 -2.38
N ILE A 62 -2.88 12.65 -1.08
CA ILE A 62 -2.25 11.79 -0.07
C ILE A 62 -2.85 10.38 -0.11
N PHE A 63 -4.18 10.27 -0.17
CA PHE A 63 -4.86 8.98 -0.29
C PHE A 63 -4.45 8.23 -1.57
N SER A 64 -4.50 8.91 -2.72
CA SER A 64 -4.15 8.34 -4.02
C SER A 64 -2.70 7.85 -4.08
N VAL A 65 -1.75 8.68 -3.62
CA VAL A 65 -0.34 8.31 -3.58
C VAL A 65 -0.12 7.14 -2.62
N THR A 66 -0.88 7.05 -1.53
CA THR A 66 -0.82 5.91 -0.59
C THR A 66 -1.21 4.60 -1.26
N ILE A 67 -2.36 4.52 -1.92
CA ILE A 67 -2.80 3.28 -2.57
C ILE A 67 -1.87 2.89 -3.75
N ILE A 68 -1.44 3.87 -4.54
CA ILE A 68 -0.49 3.65 -5.64
C ILE A 68 0.83 3.10 -5.10
N SER A 69 1.34 3.68 -4.02
CA SER A 69 2.60 3.26 -3.40
C SER A 69 2.49 1.85 -2.83
N ILE A 70 1.37 1.54 -2.17
CA ILE A 70 1.10 0.19 -1.66
C ILE A 70 1.14 -0.82 -2.80
N LEU A 71 0.41 -0.58 -3.89
CA LEU A 71 0.36 -1.48 -5.05
C LEU A 71 1.73 -1.64 -5.71
N ALA A 72 2.42 -0.52 -5.99
CA ALA A 72 3.70 -0.54 -6.68
C ALA A 72 4.78 -1.25 -5.86
N ILE A 73 4.92 -0.90 -4.58
CA ILE A 73 5.99 -1.42 -3.72
C ILE A 73 5.69 -2.87 -3.31
N SER A 74 4.44 -3.20 -2.95
CA SER A 74 4.09 -4.60 -2.64
C SER A 74 4.20 -5.49 -3.88
N GLY A 75 3.73 -5.02 -5.04
CA GLY A 75 3.87 -5.73 -6.30
C GLY A 75 5.33 -6.02 -6.63
N ALA A 76 6.19 -4.99 -6.59
CA ALA A 76 7.62 -5.15 -6.81
C ALA A 76 8.30 -6.07 -5.78
N HIS A 77 7.87 -6.01 -4.51
CA HIS A 77 8.41 -6.89 -3.46
C HIS A 77 8.06 -8.35 -3.71
N ILE A 78 6.80 -8.64 -4.06
CA ILE A 78 6.29 -10.00 -4.25
C ILE A 78 6.85 -10.63 -5.54
N THR A 79 7.02 -9.86 -6.62
CA THR A 79 7.67 -10.35 -7.86
C THR A 79 9.18 -10.51 -7.73
N GLY A 80 9.79 -9.98 -6.67
CA GLY A 80 11.25 -9.92 -6.51
C GLY A 80 11.93 -8.83 -7.32
N PHE A 81 11.17 -7.92 -7.94
CA PHE A 81 11.71 -6.75 -8.64
C PHE A 81 12.21 -5.66 -7.70
N LEU A 82 11.82 -5.68 -6.42
CA LEU A 82 12.30 -4.75 -5.41
C LEU A 82 13.71 -5.16 -4.93
N PRO A 83 14.76 -4.37 -5.22
CA PRO A 83 16.12 -4.68 -4.78
C PRO A 83 16.22 -4.75 -3.25
N THR A 84 17.05 -5.64 -2.72
CA THR A 84 17.27 -5.79 -1.28
C THR A 84 17.66 -4.48 -0.59
N ALA A 85 18.46 -3.64 -1.25
CA ALA A 85 18.86 -2.33 -0.75
C ALA A 85 17.69 -1.34 -0.59
N LEU A 86 16.60 -1.53 -1.32
CA LEU A 86 15.41 -0.67 -1.28
C LEU A 86 14.31 -1.21 -0.36
N LYS A 87 14.39 -2.45 0.13
CA LYS A 87 13.36 -3.01 1.03
C LYS A 87 13.11 -2.13 2.26
N ILE A 88 14.17 -1.79 2.99
CA ILE A 88 14.04 -0.94 4.19
C ILE A 88 13.59 0.48 3.83
N PRO A 89 14.24 1.21 2.90
CA PRO A 89 13.78 2.54 2.49
C PRO A 89 12.33 2.58 2.01
N SER A 90 11.90 1.62 1.16
CA SER A 90 10.54 1.55 0.66
C SER A 90 9.52 1.24 1.76
N GLY A 91 9.88 0.39 2.72
CA GLY A 91 9.06 0.14 3.90
C GLY A 91 8.91 1.38 4.79
N VAL A 92 10.00 2.09 5.07
CA VAL A 92 9.97 3.35 5.82
C VAL A 92 9.13 4.41 5.10
N TYR A 93 9.28 4.51 3.77
CA TYR A 93 8.46 5.39 2.94
C TYR A 93 6.97 5.06 3.04
N LEU A 94 6.59 3.79 2.90
CA LEU A 94 5.20 3.36 3.06
C LEU A 94 4.66 3.66 4.46
N MET A 95 5.46 3.43 5.49
CA MET A 95 5.07 3.70 6.88
C MET A 95 4.84 5.20 7.10
N ALA A 96 5.73 6.06 6.60
CA ALA A 96 5.59 7.51 6.70
C ALA A 96 4.35 8.00 5.94
N LEU A 97 4.14 7.52 4.72
CA LEU A 97 3.01 7.90 3.88
C LEU A 97 1.67 7.44 4.48
N SER A 98 1.62 6.21 4.99
CA SER A 98 0.43 5.66 5.67
C SER A 98 0.11 6.43 6.96
N GLY A 99 1.15 6.85 7.70
CA GLY A 99 1.02 7.71 8.86
C GLY A 99 0.51 9.10 8.50
N LEU A 100 1.00 9.70 7.41
CA LEU A 100 0.48 10.97 6.91
C LEU A 100 -0.99 10.85 6.52
N ASN A 101 -1.38 9.79 5.80
CA ASN A 101 -2.78 9.52 5.43
C ASN A 101 -3.66 9.34 6.68
N LEU A 102 -3.17 8.68 7.72
CA LEU A 102 -3.90 8.53 8.99
C LEU A 102 -4.06 9.87 9.71
N LEU A 103 -3.00 10.66 9.83
CA LEU A 103 -3.02 11.97 10.50
C LEU A 103 -4.00 12.94 9.83
N VAL A 104 -4.06 12.92 8.51
CA VAL A 104 -5.02 13.69 7.71
C VAL A 104 -6.47 13.35 8.09
N ARG A 105 -6.81 12.07 8.29
CA ARG A 105 -8.17 11.65 8.70
C ARG A 105 -8.50 12.00 10.14
N LEU A 106 -7.51 11.94 11.03
CA LEU A 106 -7.68 12.43 12.40
C LEU A 106 -7.90 13.95 12.43
N ASN A 107 -7.26 14.69 11.53
CA ASN A 107 -7.49 16.12 11.40
C ASN A 107 -8.90 16.43 10.85
N ASP A 108 -9.38 15.67 9.85
CA ASP A 108 -10.76 15.79 9.37
C ASP A 108 -11.79 15.58 10.48
N PHE A 109 -11.57 14.60 11.36
CA PHE A 109 -12.45 14.40 12.51
C PHE A 109 -12.53 15.66 13.38
N ASN A 110 -11.38 16.24 13.71
CA ASN A 110 -11.31 17.44 14.56
C ASN A 110 -12.00 18.65 13.93
N ASP A 111 -11.98 18.76 12.60
CA ASP A 111 -12.64 19.86 11.89
C ASP A 111 -14.17 19.69 11.85
N ILE A 112 -14.67 18.44 11.82
CA ILE A 112 -16.11 18.12 11.66
C ILE A 112 -16.81 17.99 13.02
N GLN A 113 -16.08 17.57 14.06
CA GLN A 113 -16.62 17.34 15.41
C GLN A 113 -17.42 18.53 15.99
N PRO A 114 -16.97 19.80 15.83
CA PRO A 114 -17.71 20.96 16.35
C PRO A 114 -19.08 21.19 15.70
N TYR A 115 -19.28 20.69 14.47
CA TYR A 115 -20.48 20.97 13.69
C TYR A 115 -21.55 19.88 13.80
N TYR A 116 -21.13 18.62 13.96
CA TYR A 116 -22.05 17.48 13.86
C TYR A 116 -22.20 16.68 15.15
N SER A 117 -21.50 17.06 16.23
CA SER A 117 -21.55 16.36 17.53
C SER A 117 -21.33 14.84 17.42
N THR A 118 -20.67 14.41 16.34
CA THR A 118 -20.54 12.99 15.97
C THR A 118 -19.47 12.34 16.82
N SER A 119 -19.75 11.14 17.33
CA SER A 119 -18.74 10.35 18.04
C SER A 119 -17.63 9.89 17.09
N TRP A 120 -16.44 9.62 17.62
CA TRP A 120 -15.35 9.10 16.80
C TRP A 120 -15.71 7.76 16.13
N PHE A 121 -16.51 6.94 16.80
CA PHE A 121 -16.99 5.66 16.28
C PHE A 121 -17.92 5.83 15.08
N GLU A 122 -18.88 6.75 15.13
CA GLU A 122 -19.77 7.04 14.00
C GLU A 122 -19.02 7.71 12.84
N PHE A 123 -18.05 8.57 13.15
CA PHE A 123 -17.21 9.21 12.13
C PHE A 123 -16.42 8.18 11.32
N MET A 124 -15.84 7.20 12.00
CA MET A 124 -15.10 6.11 11.33
C MET A 124 -15.97 5.20 10.48
N GLN A 125 -17.30 5.22 10.62
CA GLN A 125 -18.19 4.42 9.76
C GLN A 125 -18.47 5.08 8.42
N GLN A 126 -18.12 6.36 8.26
CA GLN A 126 -18.38 7.08 7.02
C GLN A 126 -17.53 6.49 5.88
N PRO A 127 -18.09 6.28 4.68
CA PRO A 127 -17.38 5.75 3.51
C PRO A 127 -16.03 6.42 3.26
N TRP A 128 -16.03 7.75 3.23
CA TRP A 128 -14.85 8.58 2.97
C TRP A 128 -13.83 8.65 4.12
N VAL A 129 -14.11 8.00 5.26
CA VAL A 129 -13.22 7.93 6.42
C VAL A 129 -12.70 6.52 6.63
N HIS A 130 -13.56 5.50 6.56
CA HIS A 130 -13.15 4.12 6.82
C HIS A 130 -12.19 3.58 5.75
N GLU A 131 -12.44 3.84 4.45
CA GLU A 131 -11.57 3.32 3.39
C GLU A 131 -10.14 3.86 3.51
N PRO A 132 -9.91 5.18 3.73
CA PRO A 132 -8.56 5.67 3.99
C PRO A 132 -7.93 5.14 5.28
N LEU A 133 -8.71 4.89 6.34
CA LEU A 133 -8.19 4.33 7.59
C LEU A 133 -7.68 2.90 7.39
N GLU A 134 -8.48 2.05 6.75
CA GLU A 134 -8.10 0.69 6.40
C GLU A 134 -6.85 0.66 5.52
N LEU A 135 -6.80 1.56 4.53
CA LEU A 135 -5.64 1.70 3.66
C LEU A 135 -4.37 2.10 4.43
N SER A 136 -4.48 3.02 5.39
CA SER A 136 -3.37 3.37 6.27
C SER A 136 -2.87 2.17 7.09
N PHE A 137 -3.77 1.39 7.67
CA PHE A 137 -3.38 0.18 8.42
C PHE A 137 -2.75 -0.87 7.50
N LEU A 138 -3.30 -1.08 6.31
CA LEU A 138 -2.73 -1.97 5.31
C LEU A 138 -1.32 -1.54 4.91
N GLY A 139 -1.11 -0.24 4.69
CA GLY A 139 0.20 0.31 4.37
C GLY A 139 1.23 0.10 5.49
N PHE A 140 0.82 0.24 6.76
CA PHE A 140 1.69 -0.11 7.90
C PHE A 140 2.06 -1.58 7.94
N LEU A 141 1.10 -2.48 7.72
CA LEU A 141 1.33 -3.93 7.72
C LEU A 141 2.27 -4.34 6.59
N ILE A 142 2.01 -3.86 5.37
CA ILE A 142 2.84 -4.14 4.19
C ILE A 142 4.24 -3.57 4.39
N ALA A 143 4.38 -2.35 4.90
CA ALA A 143 5.67 -1.77 5.25
C ALA A 143 6.46 -2.68 6.20
N ALA A 144 5.83 -3.12 7.29
CA ALA A 144 6.46 -4.02 8.26
C ALA A 144 6.88 -5.36 7.62
N LEU A 145 6.05 -5.92 6.73
CA LEU A 145 6.35 -7.17 6.02
C LEU A 145 7.54 -7.02 5.05
N ILE A 146 7.60 -5.93 4.29
CA ILE A 146 8.70 -5.67 3.35
C ILE A 146 10.04 -5.50 4.08
N MET A 147 10.01 -4.84 5.25
CA MET A 147 11.21 -4.60 6.06
C MET A 147 11.66 -5.84 6.84
N LYS A 148 10.80 -6.85 6.98
CA LYS A 148 11.15 -8.11 7.64
C LYS A 148 12.17 -8.86 6.79
N LYS A 149 13.18 -9.43 7.46
CA LYS A 149 14.20 -10.30 6.86
C LYS A 149 13.60 -11.60 6.34
#